data_AF-A0A7D9JDN7-F1
#
_entry.id   AF-A0A7D9JDN7-F1
#
_cell.length_a   1.000
_cell.length_b   1.000
_cell.length_c   1.000
_cell.angle_alpha   90.00
_cell.angle_beta   90.00
_cell.angle_gamma   90.00
#
_symmetry.space_group_name_H-M   'P 1'
#
loop_
_entity.id
_entity.type
_entity.pdbx_description
1 polymer ?
#
loop_
_entity_poly.entity_id
_entity_poly.type
_entity_poly.pdbx_seq_one_letter_code
_entity_poly.pdbx_strand_id
1 'polypeptide(L)'
;MYSSETRYKRIGIIGAIMIVRSMAKPRLWLKLEEAYEQDKHTLLAFTQRGASLCSIEPCVNNGTCREHNDDITCTCASGFTGKRCEAKIIGSLCAIQPCVNNGTCHEKGDDITCTCANGFTGKRCEAKIKGKTAEH
;
A
#
# COMPACT_ATOMS: atom_id res chain seq x y z
N MET A 1 -14.56 51.22 6.26
CA MET A 1 -13.72 51.00 5.06
C MET A 1 -13.05 49.64 5.19
N TYR A 2 -12.98 48.93 4.07
CA TYR A 2 -12.52 47.55 3.84
C TYR A 2 -13.54 46.40 4.04
N SER A 3 -14.15 46.11 2.89
CA SER A 3 -14.84 44.89 2.48
C SER A 3 -14.00 43.62 2.68
N SER A 4 -14.63 42.52 3.07
CA SER A 4 -14.27 41.16 2.60
C SER A 4 -15.42 40.16 2.84
N GLU A 5 -16.61 40.47 2.33
CA GLU A 5 -17.61 39.45 2.01
C GLU A 5 -17.14 38.64 0.80
N THR A 6 -16.26 37.65 1.01
CA THR A 6 -16.11 36.47 0.12
C THR A 6 -15.11 35.48 0.73
N ARG A 7 -15.54 34.22 0.89
CA ARG A 7 -14.76 33.00 1.26
C ARG A 7 -14.94 32.43 2.69
N TYR A 8 -16.17 32.27 3.14
CA TYR A 8 -16.50 31.17 4.07
C TYR A 8 -17.68 30.33 3.56
N LYS A 9 -17.62 29.95 2.28
CA LYS A 9 -18.15 28.67 1.81
C LYS A 9 -16.95 27.71 1.79
N ARG A 10 -17.04 26.60 2.54
CA ARG A 10 -16.17 25.41 2.54
C ARG A 10 -14.86 25.47 3.34
N ILE A 11 -14.93 25.20 4.65
CA ILE A 11 -13.87 24.57 5.46
C ILE A 11 -14.62 23.74 6.52
N GLY A 12 -14.78 22.42 6.41
CA GLY A 12 -13.75 21.41 6.67
C GLY A 12 -13.82 21.00 8.15
N ILE A 13 -14.19 19.75 8.44
CA ILE A 13 -14.51 19.16 9.78
C ILE A 13 -13.41 19.35 10.85
N ILE A 14 -12.21 19.79 10.45
CA ILE A 14 -11.05 19.99 11.31
C ILE A 14 -11.19 21.24 12.22
N GLY A 15 -12.10 22.18 11.90
CA GLY A 15 -12.32 23.38 12.71
C GLY A 15 -13.02 23.17 14.07
N ALA A 16 -13.64 22.01 14.29
CA ALA A 16 -14.37 21.72 15.54
C ALA A 16 -13.48 21.15 16.67
N ILE A 17 -12.21 20.81 16.39
CA ILE A 17 -11.33 20.11 17.34
C ILE A 17 -10.73 21.07 18.41
N MET A 18 -10.82 22.39 18.22
CA MET A 18 -10.24 23.39 19.15
C MET A 18 -11.25 24.02 20.12
N ILE A 19 -12.30 23.30 20.57
CA ILE A 19 -13.11 23.76 21.72
C ILE A 19 -13.55 22.59 22.61
N VAL A 20 -12.63 21.81 23.19
CA VAL A 20 -12.90 21.16 24.49
C VAL A 20 -11.61 20.96 25.32
N ARG A 21 -10.82 22.02 25.50
CA ARG A 21 -9.80 22.05 26.56
C ARG A 21 -10.40 22.60 27.84
N SER A 22 -11.24 21.82 28.51
CA SER A 22 -11.55 22.00 29.93
C SER A 22 -12.35 20.82 30.49
N MET A 23 -11.88 20.31 31.64
CA MET A 23 -12.55 19.40 32.59
C MET A 23 -12.34 17.87 32.40
N ALA A 24 -11.34 17.37 33.13
CA ALA A 24 -11.45 16.26 34.09
C ALA A 24 -12.07 14.93 33.63
N LYS A 25 -11.22 13.98 33.19
CA LYS A 25 -11.23 12.54 33.55
C LYS A 25 -10.12 11.79 32.79
N PRO A 26 -8.91 11.62 33.34
CA PRO A 26 -7.80 10.96 32.64
C PRO A 26 -8.06 9.48 32.33
N ARG A 27 -8.96 8.80 33.06
CA ARG A 27 -9.38 7.41 32.78
C ARG A 27 -10.47 7.27 31.72
N LEU A 28 -11.07 8.37 31.24
CA LEU A 28 -12.01 8.33 30.11
C LEU A 28 -11.29 8.46 28.77
N TRP A 29 -10.14 9.13 28.74
CA TRP A 29 -9.33 9.32 27.53
C TRP A 29 -8.71 8.00 27.04
N LEU A 30 -8.14 7.18 27.94
CA LEU A 30 -7.63 5.85 27.54
C LEU A 30 -8.71 4.89 27.06
N LYS A 31 -9.95 5.03 27.52
CA LYS A 31 -11.08 4.20 27.05
C LYS A 31 -11.61 4.63 25.67
N LEU A 32 -11.29 5.84 25.21
CA LEU A 32 -11.70 6.34 23.89
C LEU A 32 -10.67 5.95 22.80
N GLU A 33 -9.39 5.86 23.14
CA GLU A 33 -8.36 5.29 22.25
C GLU A 33 -8.56 3.78 22.06
N GLU A 34 -8.88 3.04 23.14
CA GLU A 34 -9.20 1.60 23.07
C GLU A 34 -10.53 1.32 22.33
N ALA A 35 -11.53 2.20 22.44
CA ALA A 35 -12.80 2.06 21.72
C ALA A 35 -12.65 2.33 20.21
N TYR A 36 -11.78 3.27 19.81
CA TYR A 36 -11.50 3.55 18.40
C TYR A 36 -10.82 2.35 17.69
N GLU A 37 -9.89 1.68 18.37
CA GLU A 37 -9.20 0.51 17.81
C GLU A 37 -10.08 -0.75 17.83
N GLN A 38 -11.04 -0.84 18.75
CA GLN A 38 -12.02 -1.94 18.81
C GLN A 38 -13.15 -1.81 17.76
N ASP A 39 -13.48 -0.59 17.31
CA ASP A 39 -14.54 -0.35 16.33
C ASP A 39 -14.10 -0.54 14.88
N LYS A 40 -12.79 -0.60 14.61
CA LYS A 40 -12.28 -0.91 13.27
C LYS A 40 -12.55 -2.36 12.85
N HIS A 41 -12.45 -3.30 13.81
CA HIS A 41 -12.78 -4.71 13.61
C HIS A 41 -14.28 -5.01 13.76
N THR A 42 -15.01 -4.20 14.52
CA THR A 42 -16.44 -4.46 14.77
C THR A 42 -17.36 -3.92 13.66
N LEU A 43 -16.94 -2.89 12.91
CA LEU A 43 -17.65 -2.43 11.70
C LEU A 43 -17.56 -3.41 10.51
N LEU A 44 -16.62 -4.37 10.53
CA LEU A 44 -16.55 -5.46 9.55
C LEU A 44 -17.49 -6.65 9.87
N ALA A 45 -18.06 -6.69 11.07
CA ALA A 45 -18.85 -7.84 11.54
C ALA A 45 -20.37 -7.70 11.38
N PHE A 46 -20.91 -6.52 11.06
CA PHE A 46 -22.36 -6.27 11.16
C PHE A 46 -23.13 -6.01 9.85
N THR A 47 -22.49 -6.03 8.69
CA THR A 47 -23.22 -6.06 7.40
C THR A 47 -22.68 -7.13 6.47
N GLN A 48 -23.38 -8.27 6.51
CA GLN A 48 -23.46 -9.33 5.49
C GLN A 48 -22.22 -10.20 5.25
N ARG A 49 -22.44 -11.51 5.40
CA ARG A 49 -21.66 -12.66 4.90
C ARG A 49 -20.48 -12.28 3.99
N GLY A 50 -19.26 -12.36 4.53
CA GLY A 50 -18.06 -12.60 3.73
C GLY A 50 -17.68 -11.49 2.75
N ALA A 51 -17.85 -10.22 3.13
CA ALA A 51 -17.23 -9.12 2.40
C ALA A 51 -15.71 -9.28 2.48
N SER A 52 -15.10 -9.60 1.34
CA SER A 52 -13.67 -9.78 1.20
C SER A 52 -12.99 -8.39 1.30
N LEU A 53 -11.85 -8.26 1.98
CA LEU A 53 -11.09 -7.00 2.03
C LEU A 53 -10.73 -6.47 0.62
N CYS A 54 -10.49 -7.35 -0.35
CA CYS A 54 -10.28 -7.03 -1.77
C CYS A 54 -11.51 -6.41 -2.44
N SER A 55 -12.72 -6.61 -1.91
CA SER A 55 -13.93 -5.96 -2.41
C SER A 55 -14.06 -4.52 -1.86
N ILE A 56 -13.53 -4.28 -0.66
CA ILE A 56 -13.58 -2.99 0.02
C ILE A 56 -12.42 -2.09 -0.46
N GLU A 57 -11.22 -2.66 -0.57
CA GLU A 57 -9.99 -1.99 -1.00
C GLU A 57 -9.39 -2.67 -2.26
N PRO A 58 -10.09 -2.66 -3.42
CA PRO A 58 -9.61 -3.39 -4.59
C PRO A 58 -8.28 -2.84 -5.12
N CYS A 59 -7.41 -3.73 -5.60
CA CYS A 59 -6.28 -3.36 -6.44
C CYS A 59 -6.81 -2.79 -7.77
N VAL A 60 -6.30 -1.64 -8.20
CA VAL A 60 -6.69 -0.99 -9.45
C VAL A 60 -5.70 -1.31 -10.57
N ASN A 61 -5.95 -0.80 -11.78
CA ASN A 61 -5.05 -0.95 -12.94
C ASN A 61 -4.62 -2.39 -13.22
N ASN A 62 -5.58 -3.31 -13.18
CA ASN A 62 -5.37 -4.74 -13.45
C ASN A 62 -4.42 -5.44 -12.46
N GLY A 63 -4.31 -4.92 -11.23
CA GLY A 63 -3.60 -5.60 -10.14
C GLY A 63 -4.38 -6.79 -9.57
N THR A 64 -3.66 -7.84 -9.16
CA THR A 64 -4.24 -9.02 -8.50
C THR A 64 -4.26 -8.82 -6.99
N CYS A 65 -5.45 -8.91 -6.40
CA CYS A 65 -5.63 -8.77 -4.97
C CYS A 65 -5.55 -10.11 -4.24
N ARG A 66 -4.85 -10.12 -3.10
CA ARG A 66 -4.78 -11.26 -2.19
C ARG A 66 -4.96 -10.79 -0.75
N GLU A 67 -5.88 -11.42 -0.03
CA GLU A 67 -6.18 -11.10 1.36
C GLU A 67 -5.26 -11.87 2.32
N HIS A 68 -4.91 -11.24 3.43
CA HIS A 68 -4.14 -11.83 4.50
C HIS A 68 -4.63 -11.34 5.86
N ASN A 69 -5.38 -12.18 6.59
CA ASN A 69 -6.00 -11.89 7.88
C ASN A 69 -6.78 -10.56 7.88
N ASP A 70 -6.10 -9.45 8.17
CA ASP A 70 -6.65 -8.10 8.33
C ASP A 70 -6.05 -7.07 7.35
N ASP A 71 -5.24 -7.51 6.36
CA ASP A 71 -4.67 -6.64 5.32
C ASP A 71 -4.79 -7.27 3.93
N ILE A 72 -4.46 -6.49 2.92
CA ILE A 72 -4.41 -6.91 1.52
C ILE A 72 -3.01 -6.73 0.94
N THR A 73 -2.64 -7.61 0.02
CA THR A 73 -1.46 -7.46 -0.82
C THR A 73 -1.88 -7.40 -2.28
N CYS A 74 -1.49 -6.32 -2.97
CA CYS A 74 -1.69 -6.16 -4.41
C CYS A 74 -0.44 -6.55 -5.18
N THR A 75 -0.60 -7.46 -6.14
CA THR A 75 0.41 -7.70 -7.19
C THR A 75 0.07 -6.84 -8.39
N CYS A 76 0.86 -5.80 -8.65
CA CYS A 76 0.59 -4.86 -9.73
C CYS A 76 0.93 -5.41 -11.10
N ALA A 77 0.14 -5.03 -12.10
CA ALA A 77 0.48 -5.22 -13.49
C ALA A 77 1.74 -4.42 -13.85
N SER A 78 2.44 -4.83 -14.91
CA SER A 78 3.63 -4.12 -15.37
C SER A 78 3.31 -2.65 -15.67
N GLY A 79 4.20 -1.73 -15.29
CA GLY A 79 3.98 -0.29 -15.42
C GLY A 79 3.19 0.38 -14.27
N PHE A 80 2.76 -0.37 -13.25
CA PHE A 80 2.04 0.19 -12.09
C PHE A 80 2.72 -0.16 -10.76
N THR A 81 2.50 0.70 -9.75
CA THR A 81 3.03 0.58 -8.39
C THR A 81 2.09 1.23 -7.36
N GLY A 82 2.45 1.19 -6.08
CA GLY A 82 1.63 1.65 -4.96
C GLY A 82 0.92 0.50 -4.23
N LYS A 83 0.35 0.78 -3.05
CA LYS A 83 -0.30 -0.25 -2.21
C LYS A 83 -1.45 -0.93 -2.95
N ARG A 84 -2.15 -0.18 -3.81
CA ARG A 84 -3.31 -0.64 -4.59
C ARG A 84 -3.07 -0.56 -6.09
N CYS A 85 -1.82 -0.43 -6.54
CA CYS A 85 -1.44 -0.27 -7.95
C CYS A 85 -1.99 1.00 -8.60
N GLU A 86 -2.26 2.04 -7.81
CA GLU A 86 -2.85 3.30 -8.23
C GLU A 86 -1.87 4.22 -8.97
N ALA A 87 -0.58 4.06 -8.74
CA ALA A 87 0.44 4.89 -9.33
C ALA A 87 0.96 4.27 -10.63
N LYS A 88 0.86 5.02 -11.73
CA LYS A 88 1.54 4.67 -12.98
C LYS A 88 3.02 5.01 -12.86
N ILE A 89 3.89 4.10 -13.30
CA ILE A 89 5.31 4.38 -13.42
C ILE A 89 5.50 5.25 -14.68
N ILE A 90 5.86 6.51 -14.45
CA ILE A 90 6.15 7.51 -15.48
C ILE A 90 7.66 7.71 -15.51
N GLY A 91 8.36 6.91 -16.32
CA GLY A 91 9.81 6.90 -16.42
C GLY A 91 10.35 5.50 -16.72
N SER A 92 11.65 5.30 -16.51
CA SER A 92 12.28 3.99 -16.65
C SER A 92 11.80 3.03 -15.55
N LEU A 93 11.29 1.87 -15.94
CA LEU A 93 10.94 0.76 -15.05
C LEU A 93 12.18 0.18 -14.35
N CYS A 94 13.38 0.40 -14.89
CA CYS A 94 14.61 0.02 -14.21
C CYS A 94 14.98 0.96 -13.03
N ALA A 95 14.39 2.16 -12.96
CA ALA A 95 14.65 3.10 -11.86
C ALA A 95 14.17 2.58 -10.49
N ILE A 96 13.18 1.69 -10.47
CA ILE A 96 12.70 1.05 -9.23
C ILE A 96 13.54 -0.18 -8.82
N GLN A 97 14.67 -0.40 -9.48
CA GLN A 97 15.62 -1.50 -9.20
C GLN A 97 14.94 -2.87 -9.06
N PRO A 98 14.26 -3.36 -10.11
CA PRO A 98 13.49 -4.59 -10.06
C PRO A 98 14.35 -5.84 -9.92
N CYS A 99 15.58 -5.82 -10.44
CA CYS A 99 16.53 -6.93 -10.39
C CYS A 99 17.38 -6.86 -9.11
N VAL A 100 17.36 -7.93 -8.30
CA VAL A 100 18.15 -8.04 -7.07
C VAL A 100 19.48 -8.75 -7.33
N ASN A 101 20.31 -8.90 -6.29
CA ASN A 101 21.57 -9.65 -6.34
C ASN A 101 22.50 -9.27 -7.50
N ASN A 102 22.63 -7.96 -7.75
CA ASN A 102 23.49 -7.40 -8.79
C ASN A 102 23.11 -7.84 -10.22
N GLY A 103 21.83 -8.14 -10.46
CA GLY A 103 21.29 -8.35 -11.79
C GLY A 103 21.17 -7.06 -12.60
N THR A 104 21.42 -7.14 -13.90
CA THR A 104 21.28 -6.02 -14.85
C THR A 104 19.83 -5.94 -15.31
N CYS A 105 19.24 -4.74 -15.20
CA CYS A 105 17.88 -4.48 -15.64
C CYS A 105 17.82 -4.05 -17.12
N HIS A 106 16.86 -4.62 -17.84
CA HIS A 106 16.52 -4.24 -19.20
C HIS A 106 15.02 -3.97 -19.28
N GLU A 107 14.62 -2.85 -19.85
CA GLU A 107 13.21 -2.50 -20.07
C GLU A 107 12.85 -2.52 -21.56
N LYS A 108 11.62 -2.93 -21.86
CA LYS A 108 11.04 -2.91 -23.20
C LYS A 108 9.56 -2.52 -23.11
N GLY A 109 9.27 -1.24 -23.37
CA GLY A 109 7.91 -0.71 -23.20
C GLY A 109 7.50 -0.78 -21.73
N ASP A 110 6.38 -1.45 -21.45
CA ASP A 110 5.90 -1.68 -20.09
C ASP A 110 6.50 -2.92 -19.41
N ASP A 111 7.37 -3.69 -20.10
CA ASP A 111 7.97 -4.93 -19.59
C ASP A 111 9.42 -4.76 -19.11
N ILE A 112 9.79 -5.63 -18.16
CA ILE A 112 11.12 -5.67 -17.53
C ILE A 112 11.70 -7.08 -17.63
N THR A 113 12.96 -7.19 -18.01
CA THR A 113 13.75 -8.43 -17.98
C THR A 113 15.05 -8.22 -17.21
N CYS A 114 15.44 -9.21 -16.39
CA CYS A 114 16.67 -9.18 -15.62
C CYS A 114 17.70 -10.17 -16.17
N THR A 115 18.93 -9.70 -16.39
CA THR A 115 20.08 -10.56 -16.65
C THR A 115 20.81 -10.79 -15.32
N CYS A 116 20.81 -12.02 -14.83
CA CYS A 116 21.35 -12.32 -13.50
C CYS A 116 22.87 -12.46 -13.47
N ALA A 117 23.47 -11.97 -12.39
CA ALA A 117 24.89 -12.20 -12.10
C ALA A 117 25.19 -13.69 -11.87
N ASN A 118 26.46 -14.06 -12.04
CA ASN A 118 26.92 -15.44 -11.85
C ASN A 118 26.50 -15.99 -10.48
N GLY A 119 25.89 -17.18 -10.49
CA GLY A 119 25.40 -17.83 -9.27
C GLY A 119 23.98 -17.43 -8.86
N PHE A 120 23.27 -16.60 -9.63
CA PHE A 120 21.86 -16.24 -9.39
C PHE A 120 20.95 -16.56 -10.57
N THR A 121 19.67 -16.76 -10.29
CA THR A 121 18.60 -17.09 -11.24
C THR A 121 17.24 -16.60 -10.73
N GLY A 122 16.18 -16.77 -11.51
CA GLY A 122 14.83 -16.26 -11.22
C GLY A 122 14.52 -14.98 -12.00
N LYS A 123 13.23 -14.58 -12.02
CA LYS A 123 12.75 -13.43 -12.84
C LYS A 123 13.38 -12.11 -12.38
N ARG A 124 13.67 -12.00 -11.08
CA ARG A 124 14.30 -10.83 -10.45
C ARG A 124 15.70 -11.16 -9.94
N CYS A 125 16.28 -12.30 -10.31
CA CYS A 125 17.57 -12.79 -9.80
C CYS A 125 17.58 -13.08 -8.29
N GLU A 126 16.43 -13.44 -7.73
CA GLU A 126 16.21 -13.67 -6.30
C GLU A 126 16.77 -15.01 -5.79
N ALA A 127 16.97 -15.99 -6.68
CA ALA A 127 17.36 -17.35 -6.30
C ALA A 127 18.86 -17.59 -6.54
N LYS A 128 19.55 -18.20 -5.57
CA LYS A 128 20.95 -18.62 -5.73
C LYS A 128 21.01 -19.99 -6.41
N ILE A 129 21.86 -20.13 -7.42
CA ILE A 129 22.15 -21.40 -8.07
C ILE A 129 22.90 -22.27 -7.06
N LYS A 130 22.24 -23.32 -6.56
CA LYS A 130 22.90 -24.37 -5.79
C LYS A 130 23.68 -25.21 -6.78
N GLY A 131 24.98 -24.95 -6.91
CA GLY A 131 25.86 -25.80 -7.71
C GLY A 131 25.74 -27.23 -7.19
N LYS A 132 25.32 -28.16 -8.05
CA LYS A 132 25.81 -29.53 -7.90
C LYS A 132 27.30 -29.43 -8.14
N THR A 133 28.08 -29.48 -7.06
CA THR A 133 29.48 -29.87 -7.15
C THR A 133 29.51 -31.13 -7.99
N ALA A 134 30.30 -31.12 -9.06
CA ALA A 134 30.61 -32.33 -9.81
C ALA A 134 31.27 -33.30 -8.82
N GLU A 135 30.50 -34.29 -8.34
CA GLU A 135 31.08 -35.51 -7.79
C GLU A 135 31.84 -36.17 -8.94
N HIS A 136 33.16 -36.24 -8.73
CA HIS A 136 34.07 -37.07 -9.51
C HIS A 136 33.76 -38.55 -9.28
#